data_AF-A0A849TLT1-F1
#
_entry.id   AF-A0A849TLT1-F1
#
_cell.length_a   1.000
_cell.length_b   1.000
_cell.length_c   1.000
_cell.angle_alpha   90.00
_cell.angle_beta   90.00
_cell.angle_gamma   90.00
#
_symmetry.space_group_name_H-M   'P 1'
#
loop_
_entity.id
_entity.type
_entity.pdbx_description
1 polymer ?
#
loop_
_entity_poly.entity_id
_entity_poly.type
_entity_poly.pdbx_seq_one_letter_code
_entity_poly.pdbx_strand_id
1 'polypeptide(L)'
;LACQRATDAEIGELRRKQDRMATFFANHRRMDYYKINIEIHTGFVALAHNAELAALHANYAGRVKRIRFSGSSTRDKWAEALHEHEQMMRALEDRDPDRLADVMRRHMGLIWERVRDTL
;
A
#
# COMPACT_ATOMS: atom_id res chain seq x y z
N LEU A 1 5.91 11.38 -9.09
CA LEU A 1 5.93 10.57 -10.32
C LEU A 1 4.58 9.91 -10.61
N ALA A 2 4.07 9.02 -9.75
CA ALA A 2 2.77 8.36 -9.98
C ALA A 2 1.62 9.34 -10.25
N CYS A 3 1.42 10.35 -9.37
CA CYS A 3 0.40 11.37 -9.56
C CYS A 3 0.51 12.12 -10.90
N GLN A 4 1.72 12.28 -11.44
CA GLN A 4 1.98 13.01 -12.68
C GLN A 4 1.83 12.15 -13.94
N ARG A 5 2.12 10.84 -13.84
CA ARG A 5 2.29 9.96 -15.01
C ARG A 5 1.18 8.93 -15.18
N ALA A 6 0.51 8.53 -14.10
CA ALA A 6 -0.57 7.56 -14.17
C ALA A 6 -1.73 8.09 -15.03
N THR A 7 -2.37 7.21 -15.80
CA THR A 7 -3.66 7.52 -16.42
C THR A 7 -4.81 7.29 -15.44
N ASP A 8 -5.97 7.89 -15.70
CA ASP A 8 -7.15 7.70 -14.85
C ASP A 8 -7.61 6.23 -14.83
N ALA A 9 -7.44 5.51 -15.95
CA ALA A 9 -7.73 4.09 -16.04
C ALA A 9 -6.85 3.26 -15.09
N GLU A 10 -5.56 3.57 -15.02
CA GLU A 10 -4.61 2.88 -14.13
C GLU A 10 -4.86 3.21 -12.65
N ILE A 11 -5.21 4.46 -12.34
CA ILE A 11 -5.64 4.86 -10.99
C ILE A 11 -6.92 4.08 -10.61
N GLY A 12 -7.87 3.95 -11.54
CA GLY A 12 -9.09 3.16 -11.35
C GLY A 12 -8.82 1.67 -11.07
N GLU A 13 -7.81 1.07 -11.70
CA GLU A 13 -7.39 -0.31 -11.40
C GLU A 13 -6.82 -0.44 -9.98
N LEU A 14 -6.02 0.54 -9.54
CA LEU A 14 -5.47 0.53 -8.18
C LEU A 14 -6.58 0.75 -7.13
N ARG A 15 -7.56 1.62 -7.43
CA ARG A 15 -8.78 1.78 -6.62
C ARG A 15 -9.55 0.48 -6.49
N ARG A 16 -9.77 -0.26 -7.57
CA ARG A 16 -10.40 -1.60 -7.52
C ARG A 16 -9.62 -2.59 -6.65
N LYS A 17 -8.28 -2.49 -6.59
CA LYS A 17 -7.47 -3.30 -5.64
C LYS A 17 -7.74 -2.88 -4.20
N GLN A 18 -7.80 -1.58 -3.92
CA GLN A 18 -8.13 -1.06 -2.59
C GLN A 18 -9.53 -1.49 -2.12
N ASP A 19 -10.54 -1.45 -3.00
CA ASP A 19 -11.91 -1.87 -2.66
C ASP A 19 -11.98 -3.37 -2.33
N ARG A 20 -11.21 -4.19 -3.07
CA ARG A 20 -11.05 -5.62 -2.75
C ARG A 20 -10.33 -5.84 -1.42
N MET A 21 -9.35 -5.01 -1.08
CA MET A 21 -8.68 -5.05 0.23
C MET A 21 -9.67 -4.79 1.37
N ALA A 22 -10.54 -3.78 1.23
CA ALA A 22 -11.63 -3.51 2.18
C ALA A 22 -12.60 -4.70 2.28
N THR A 23 -12.94 -5.32 1.14
CA THR A 23 -13.80 -6.51 1.10
C THR A 23 -13.17 -7.69 1.86
N PHE A 24 -11.87 -7.96 1.67
CA PHE A 24 -11.19 -9.02 2.41
C PHE A 24 -11.13 -8.75 3.91
N PHE A 25 -10.95 -7.49 4.32
CA PHE A 25 -11.02 -7.10 5.73
C PHE A 25 -12.41 -7.38 6.32
N ALA A 26 -13.48 -6.94 5.65
CA ALA A 26 -14.85 -7.13 6.10
C ALA A 26 -15.24 -8.62 6.25
N ASN A 27 -14.69 -9.48 5.39
CA ASN A 27 -14.93 -10.92 5.39
C ASN A 27 -13.91 -11.71 6.23
N HIS A 28 -13.07 -11.03 7.04
CA HIS A 28 -12.05 -11.68 7.87
C HIS A 28 -11.03 -12.55 7.09
N ARG A 29 -10.81 -12.26 5.80
CA ARG A 29 -9.91 -13.00 4.90
C ARG A 29 -8.47 -12.48 4.99
N ARG A 30 -7.79 -12.75 6.11
CA ARG A 30 -6.45 -12.21 6.42
C ARG A 30 -5.39 -12.49 5.35
N MET A 31 -5.32 -13.72 4.83
CA MET A 31 -4.31 -14.07 3.83
C MET A 31 -4.52 -13.36 2.50
N ASP A 32 -5.77 -13.18 2.09
CA ASP A 32 -6.10 -12.50 0.83
C ASP A 32 -5.89 -10.98 0.96
N TYR A 33 -6.27 -10.40 2.10
CA TYR A 33 -5.93 -9.02 2.45
C TYR A 33 -4.43 -8.77 2.36
N TYR A 34 -3.62 -9.66 2.93
CA TYR A 34 -2.17 -9.50 2.93
C TYR A 34 -1.57 -9.56 1.51
N LYS A 35 -2.07 -10.48 0.67
CA LYS A 35 -1.64 -10.56 -0.73
C LYS A 35 -1.95 -9.26 -1.47
N ILE A 36 -3.18 -8.76 -1.36
CA ILE A 36 -3.59 -7.55 -2.08
C ILE A 36 -2.93 -6.28 -1.51
N ASN A 37 -2.60 -6.26 -0.22
CA ASN A 37 -1.80 -5.18 0.38
C ASN A 37 -0.45 -5.04 -0.35
N ILE A 38 0.27 -6.15 -0.56
CA ILE A 38 1.53 -6.15 -1.33
C ILE A 38 1.31 -5.70 -2.77
N GLU A 39 0.25 -6.19 -3.44
CA GLU A 39 -0.06 -5.80 -4.81
C GLU A 39 -0.30 -4.29 -4.95
N ILE A 40 -0.97 -3.67 -3.97
CA ILE A 40 -1.23 -2.22 -3.98
C ILE A 40 0.08 -1.43 -3.90
N HIS A 41 1.05 -1.85 -3.08
CA HIS A 41 2.36 -1.19 -3.02
C HIS A 41 3.12 -1.27 -4.35
N THR A 42 3.15 -2.45 -4.97
CA THR A 42 3.74 -2.60 -6.30
C THR A 42 2.98 -1.77 -7.34
N GLY A 43 1.65 -1.67 -7.22
CA GLY A 43 0.79 -0.84 -8.06
C GLY A 43 1.18 0.64 -8.03
N PHE A 44 1.31 1.24 -6.83
CA PHE A 44 1.74 2.64 -6.71
C PHE A 44 3.08 2.93 -7.40
N VAL A 45 4.02 1.97 -7.35
CA VAL A 45 5.32 2.10 -8.01
C VAL A 45 5.20 1.96 -9.52
N ALA A 46 4.41 1.01 -10.00
CA ALA A 46 4.17 0.81 -11.43
C ALA A 46 3.56 2.06 -12.08
N LEU A 47 2.65 2.74 -11.38
CA LEU A 47 2.03 4.00 -11.82
C LEU A 47 3.04 5.13 -12.07
N ALA A 48 4.26 5.04 -11.53
CA ALA A 48 5.31 6.01 -11.80
C ALA A 48 5.92 5.88 -13.21
N HIS A 49 5.59 4.82 -13.95
CA HIS A 49 6.11 4.56 -15.31
C HIS A 49 7.63 4.75 -15.38
N ASN A 50 8.33 4.13 -14.41
CA ASN A 50 9.77 4.25 -14.21
C ASN A 50 10.32 2.86 -13.89
N ALA A 51 11.00 2.25 -14.87
CA ALA A 51 11.47 0.87 -14.79
C ALA A 51 12.56 0.69 -13.73
N GLU A 52 13.43 1.67 -13.56
CA GLU A 52 14.51 1.69 -12.58
C GLU A 52 13.94 1.72 -11.15
N LEU A 53 12.93 2.57 -10.91
CA LEU A 53 12.23 2.64 -9.63
C LEU A 53 11.49 1.33 -9.33
N ALA A 54 10.84 0.73 -10.34
CA ALA A 54 10.17 -0.55 -10.18
C ALA A 54 11.16 -1.68 -9.82
N ALA A 55 12.30 -1.74 -10.49
CA ALA A 55 13.35 -2.72 -10.21
C ALA A 55 13.94 -2.51 -8.80
N LEU A 56 14.23 -1.27 -8.41
CA LEU A 56 14.71 -0.95 -7.07
C LEU A 56 13.68 -1.36 -6.00
N HIS A 57 12.41 -1.02 -6.20
CA HIS A 57 11.35 -1.42 -5.28
C HIS A 57 11.23 -2.94 -5.17
N ALA A 58 11.29 -3.68 -6.28
CA ALA A 58 11.22 -5.14 -6.26
C ALA A 58 12.34 -5.78 -5.40
N ASN A 59 13.57 -5.24 -5.47
CA ASN A 59 14.69 -5.68 -4.65
C ASN A 59 14.44 -5.48 -3.15
N TYR A 60 13.76 -4.40 -2.74
CA TYR A 60 13.44 -4.14 -1.33
C TYR A 60 12.14 -4.80 -0.87
N ALA A 61 11.17 -5.00 -1.76
CA ALA A 61 9.85 -5.54 -1.45
C ALA A 61 9.94 -6.92 -0.77
N GLY A 62 10.88 -7.76 -1.20
CA GLY A 62 11.14 -9.06 -0.57
C GLY A 62 11.57 -8.96 0.89
N ARG A 63 12.35 -7.93 1.25
CA ARG A 63 12.87 -7.71 2.62
C ARG A 63 11.79 -7.22 3.57
N VAL A 64 10.86 -6.39 3.08
CA VAL A 64 9.78 -5.82 3.89
C VAL A 64 8.53 -6.71 3.94
N LYS A 65 8.46 -7.77 3.12
CA LYS A 65 7.33 -8.70 3.04
C LYS A 65 6.97 -9.28 4.42
N ARG A 66 7.95 -9.83 5.14
CA ARG A 66 7.75 -10.38 6.50
C ARG A 66 7.26 -9.31 7.48
N ILE A 67 7.83 -8.12 7.40
CA ILE A 67 7.46 -6.98 8.26
C ILE A 67 5.99 -6.61 8.02
N ARG A 68 5.54 -6.52 6.76
CA ARG A 68 4.12 -6.25 6.43
C ARG A 68 3.20 -7.34 6.97
N PHE A 69 3.58 -8.61 6.85
CA PHE A 69 2.78 -9.74 7.35
C PHE A 69 2.58 -9.68 8.87
N SER A 70 3.66 -9.44 9.61
CA SER A 70 3.63 -9.26 11.07
C SER A 70 2.92 -7.97 11.47
N GLY A 71 3.12 -6.90 10.70
CA GLY A 71 2.49 -5.60 10.89
C GLY A 71 0.98 -5.64 10.72
N SER A 72 0.44 -6.60 9.97
CA SER A 72 -1.00 -6.88 9.82
C SER A 72 -1.44 -8.13 10.58
N SER A 73 -0.92 -8.35 11.79
CA SER A 73 -1.14 -9.58 12.57
C SER A 73 -2.49 -9.66 13.28
N THR A 74 -3.02 -8.54 13.73
CA THR A 74 -4.26 -8.46 14.52
C THR A 74 -5.35 -7.70 13.77
N ARG A 75 -6.60 -7.82 14.26
CA ARG A 75 -7.75 -7.21 13.60
C ARG A 75 -7.70 -5.68 13.58
N ASP A 76 -7.05 -5.07 14.55
CA ASP A 76 -6.95 -3.61 14.62
C ASP A 76 -5.84 -3.10 13.71
N LYS A 77 -4.69 -3.80 13.68
CA LYS A 77 -3.52 -3.39 12.89
C LYS A 77 -3.79 -3.33 11.38
N TRP A 78 -4.49 -4.33 10.83
CA TRP A 78 -4.92 -4.27 9.42
C TRP A 78 -6.12 -3.33 9.18
N ALA A 79 -6.92 -2.97 10.19
CA ALA A 79 -7.95 -1.92 10.04
C ALA A 79 -7.31 -0.54 9.85
N GLU A 80 -6.28 -0.24 10.67
CA GLU A 80 -5.50 0.99 10.54
C GLU A 80 -4.77 1.06 9.19
N ALA A 81 -4.13 -0.04 8.77
CA ALA A 81 -3.47 -0.10 7.47
C ALA A 81 -4.46 0.12 6.32
N LEU A 82 -5.69 -0.40 6.41
CA LEU A 82 -6.72 -0.12 5.40
C LEU A 82 -7.04 1.39 5.33
N HIS A 83 -7.15 2.06 6.47
CA HIS A 83 -7.38 3.50 6.54
C HIS A 83 -6.20 4.33 5.98
N GLU A 84 -4.96 3.88 6.19
CA GLU A 84 -3.77 4.51 5.59
C GLU A 84 -3.77 4.37 4.06
N HIS A 85 -4.07 3.18 3.54
CA HIS A 85 -4.15 2.96 2.11
C HIS A 85 -5.27 3.79 1.46
N GLU A 86 -6.39 4.00 2.16
CA GLU A 86 -7.48 4.85 1.67
C GLU A 86 -7.02 6.31 1.53
N GLN A 87 -6.21 6.80 2.47
CA GLN A 87 -5.62 8.14 2.39
C GLN A 87 -4.63 8.26 1.22
N MET A 88 -3.84 7.23 0.95
CA MET A 88 -2.95 7.21 -0.22
C MET A 88 -3.73 7.23 -1.53
N MET A 89 -4.79 6.44 -1.63
CA MET A 89 -5.62 6.39 -2.82
C MET A 89 -6.29 7.73 -3.11
N ARG A 90 -6.83 8.40 -2.08
CA ARG A 90 -7.38 9.76 -2.24
C ARG A 90 -6.33 10.75 -2.71
N ALA A 91 -5.14 10.75 -2.10
CA ALA A 91 -4.05 11.63 -2.54
C ALA A 91 -3.62 11.38 -3.99
N LEU A 92 -3.63 10.12 -4.43
CA LEU A 92 -3.34 9.76 -5.82
C LEU A 92 -4.44 10.24 -6.79
N GLU A 93 -5.71 10.06 -6.44
CA GLU A 93 -6.86 10.51 -7.23
C GLU A 93 -6.93 12.03 -7.33
N ASP A 94 -6.62 12.73 -6.23
CA ASP A 94 -6.49 14.18 -6.17
C ASP A 94 -5.24 14.69 -6.92
N ARG A 95 -4.42 13.77 -7.46
CA ARG A 95 -3.17 14.06 -8.18
C ARG A 95 -2.18 14.86 -7.33
N ASP A 96 -2.21 14.70 -6.01
CA ASP A 96 -1.42 15.45 -5.04
C ASP A 96 -0.15 14.65 -4.67
N PRO A 97 1.02 14.98 -5.27
CA PRO A 97 2.25 14.24 -5.02
C PRO A 97 2.80 14.44 -3.60
N ASP A 98 2.58 15.60 -2.99
CA ASP A 98 3.15 15.93 -1.68
C ASP A 98 2.39 15.21 -0.59
N ARG A 99 1.05 15.23 -0.66
CA ARG A 99 0.19 14.47 0.25
C ARG A 99 0.38 12.97 0.08
N LEU A 100 0.49 12.46 -1.15
CA LEU A 100 0.74 11.03 -1.36
C LEU A 100 2.07 10.62 -0.73
N ALA A 101 3.13 11.40 -0.94
CA ALA A 101 4.44 11.12 -0.37
C ALA A 101 4.43 11.16 1.17
N ASP A 102 3.72 12.11 1.76
CA ASP A 102 3.58 12.23 3.21
C ASP A 102 2.85 11.02 3.83
N VAL A 103 1.69 10.66 3.26
CA VAL A 103 0.91 9.50 3.73
C VAL A 103 1.71 8.20 3.56
N MET A 104 2.42 8.01 2.46
CA MET A 104 3.29 6.85 2.25
C MET A 104 4.41 6.76 3.28
N ARG A 105 5.09 7.86 3.58
CA ARG A 105 6.15 7.89 4.60
C ARG A 105 5.60 7.54 5.98
N ARG A 106 4.48 8.14 6.38
CA ARG A 106 3.83 7.85 7.66
C ARG A 106 3.43 6.38 7.76
N HIS A 107 2.82 5.82 6.72
CA HIS A 107 2.45 4.41 6.67
C HIS A 107 3.66 3.47 6.84
N MET A 108 4.79 3.77 6.20
CA MET A 108 6.03 2.99 6.41
C MET A 108 6.54 3.08 7.85
N GLY A 109 6.46 4.25 8.48
CA GLY A 109 6.82 4.44 9.89
C GLY A 109 5.93 3.65 10.85
N LEU A 110 4.62 3.69 10.66
CA LEU A 110 3.65 2.97 11.49
C LEU A 110 3.81 1.45 11.39
N ILE A 111 4.22 0.94 10.22
CA ILE A 111 4.56 -0.49 10.08
C ILE A 111 5.70 -0.88 11.02
N TRP A 112 6.74 -0.05 11.16
CA TRP A 112 7.84 -0.32 12.07
C TRP A 112 7.37 -0.36 13.53
N GLU A 113 6.54 0.60 13.94
CA GLU A 113 5.95 0.62 15.28
C GLU A 113 5.12 -0.63 15.57
N ARG A 114 4.33 -1.09 14.59
CA ARG A 114 3.49 -2.30 14.73
C ARG A 114 4.28 -3.59 14.92
N VAL A 115 5.55 -3.64 14.51
CA VAL A 115 6.38 -4.86 14.58
C VAL A 115 7.52 -4.78 15.58
N ARG A 116 7.74 -3.61 16.22
CA ARG A 116 8.90 -3.36 17.09
C ARG A 116 9.04 -4.40 18.21
N ASP A 117 7.92 -4.86 18.75
CA ASP A 117 7.88 -5.82 19.87
C ASP A 117 7.66 -7.27 19.40
N THR A 118 7.71 -7.52 18.09
CA THR A 118 7.35 -8.82 17.47
C THR A 118 8.47 -9.44 16.62
N LEU A 119 9.62 -8.77 16.52
CA LEU A 119 10.84 -9.23 15.84
C LEU A 119 11.91 -9.54 16.87
#